data_AF-A0A023FJ64-F1
#
_entry.id   AF-A0A023FJ64-F1
#
_cell.length_a   1.000
_cell.length_b   1.000
_cell.length_c   1.000
_cell.angle_alpha   90.00
_cell.angle_beta   90.00
_cell.angle_gamma   90.00
#
_symmetry.space_group_name_H-M   'P 1'
#
loop_
_entity.id
_entity.type
_entity.pdbx_description
1 polymer ?
#
loop_
_entity_poly.entity_id
_entity_poly.type
_entity_poly.pdbx_seq_one_letter_code
_entity_poly.pdbx_strand_id
1 'polypeptide(L)'
;LAPELLKASMYECSEGYNKQVDIWACGVIMYTLLVGFPPFWHRKQMVMLRNIMEGKYEFCSPEWDDITEAPKDLISKLLVVDPRQRLDASQALDHSFFKAVVGVQKRIFNAKKTFQFGILCVRALVRIRRLRYTPEPLSLNIARTNPYRIKTLRKVIDGCAFRVYCHWVKKGEMQNRAALFENHPKIELRQMYEETQVAA
;
A
#
# COMPACT_ATOMS: atom_id res chain seq x y z
N LEU A 1 20.57 26.96 13.86
CA LEU A 1 21.89 27.46 14.29
C LEU A 1 22.05 27.20 15.78
N ALA A 2 23.21 26.70 16.21
CA ALA A 2 23.52 26.54 17.62
C ALA A 2 23.96 27.90 18.24
N PRO A 3 23.75 28.13 19.55
CA PRO A 3 24.08 29.40 20.20
C PRO A 3 25.56 29.79 20.08
N GLU A 4 26.47 28.82 20.21
CA GLU A 4 27.91 29.01 20.08
C GLU A 4 28.33 29.42 18.65
N LEU A 5 27.65 28.89 17.64
CA LEU A 5 27.91 29.25 16.25
C LEU A 5 27.45 30.69 15.95
N LEU A 6 26.35 31.13 16.57
CA LEU A 6 25.91 32.53 16.51
C LEU A 6 26.91 33.46 17.21
N LYS A 7 27.38 33.09 18.40
CA LYS A 7 28.43 33.84 19.10
C LYS A 7 29.71 33.94 18.27
N ALA A 8 30.09 32.85 17.61
CA ALA A 8 31.26 32.82 16.73
C ALA A 8 31.11 33.73 15.51
N SER A 9 29.91 33.88 14.98
CA SER A 9 29.64 34.81 13.88
C SER A 9 29.53 36.28 14.30
N MET A 10 29.25 36.58 15.57
CA MET A 10 29.04 37.94 16.08
C MET A 10 30.28 38.57 16.72
N TYR A 11 31.14 37.76 17.36
CA TYR A 11 32.28 38.26 18.14
C TYR A 11 33.60 37.66 17.63
N GLU A 12 34.57 38.52 17.33
CA GLU A 12 35.90 38.14 16.82
C GLU A 12 36.76 37.35 17.84
N CYS A 13 36.40 37.39 19.14
CA CYS A 13 37.16 36.79 20.23
C CYS A 13 36.43 35.60 20.91
N SER A 14 35.65 34.85 20.13
CA SER A 14 34.87 33.71 20.63
C SER A 14 35.67 32.41 20.64
N GLU A 15 35.40 31.54 21.63
CA GLU A 15 35.86 30.15 21.58
C GLU A 15 35.26 29.48 20.33
N GLY A 16 36.09 28.75 19.57
CA GLY A 16 35.64 28.04 18.38
C GLY A 16 34.51 27.04 18.67
N TYR A 17 33.74 26.68 17.64
CA TYR A 17 32.69 25.67 17.77
C TYR A 17 33.26 24.24 17.66
N ASN A 18 32.53 23.26 18.17
CA ASN A 18 32.91 21.85 18.15
C ASN A 18 31.73 20.99 17.64
N LYS A 19 31.89 19.68 17.54
CA LYS A 19 30.87 18.69 17.11
C LYS A 19 29.55 18.76 17.88
N GLN A 20 29.56 19.41 19.05
CA GLN A 20 28.36 19.67 19.84
C GLN A 20 27.30 20.49 19.08
N VAL A 21 27.69 21.28 18.08
CA VAL A 21 26.72 22.00 17.21
C VAL A 21 25.79 21.05 16.47
N ASP A 22 26.26 19.84 16.13
CA ASP A 22 25.46 18.82 15.45
C ASP A 22 24.42 18.22 16.40
N ILE A 23 24.79 18.04 17.67
CA ILE A 23 23.86 17.57 18.72
C ILE A 23 22.70 18.56 18.90
N TRP A 24 22.99 19.86 18.92
CA TRP A 24 21.96 20.89 18.95
C TRP A 24 21.05 20.81 17.72
N ALA A 25 21.63 20.67 16.52
CA ALA A 25 20.86 20.51 15.29
C ALA A 25 19.96 19.27 15.32
N CYS A 26 20.45 18.13 15.84
CA CYS A 26 19.65 16.94 16.07
C CYS A 26 18.47 17.20 17.01
N GLY A 27 18.66 17.95 18.09
CA GLY A 27 17.57 18.35 19.01
C GLY A 27 16.49 19.17 18.30
N VAL A 28 16.90 20.15 17.48
CA VAL A 28 15.97 20.99 16.69
C VAL A 28 15.19 20.15 15.68
N ILE A 29 15.87 19.23 14.98
CA ILE A 29 15.25 18.32 14.01
C ILE A 29 14.27 17.39 14.74
N MET A 30 14.66 16.81 15.88
CA MET A 30 13.81 15.92 16.65
C MET A 30 12.53 16.61 17.14
N TYR A 31 12.65 17.84 17.66
CA TYR A 31 11.48 18.66 18.01
C TYR A 31 10.55 18.85 16.80
N THR A 32 11.12 19.23 15.66
CA THR A 32 10.35 19.49 14.43
C THR A 32 9.67 18.24 13.89
N LEU A 33 10.31 17.07 13.99
CA LEU A 33 9.75 15.80 13.54
C LEU A 33 8.54 15.34 14.39
N LEU A 34 8.50 15.72 15.67
CA LEU A 34 7.42 15.33 16.57
C LEU A 34 6.16 16.17 16.40
N VAL A 35 6.30 17.49 16.29
CA VAL A 35 5.15 18.42 16.25
C VAL A 35 4.97 19.17 14.93
N GLY A 36 5.92 19.09 14.01
CA GLY A 36 5.81 19.69 12.67
C GLY A 36 6.22 21.16 12.58
N PHE A 37 6.67 21.79 13.68
CA PHE A 37 7.17 23.17 13.69
C PHE A 37 8.48 23.28 14.49
N PRO A 38 9.35 24.26 14.18
CA PRO A 38 10.64 24.38 14.85
C PRO A 38 10.51 24.97 16.26
N PRO A 39 11.38 24.60 17.22
CA PRO A 39 11.33 25.07 18.61
C PRO A 39 11.59 26.56 18.77
N PHE A 40 12.37 27.15 17.85
CA PHE A 40 12.69 28.57 17.84
C PHE A 40 12.09 29.21 16.60
N TRP A 41 10.86 29.73 16.72
CA TRP A 41 10.19 30.45 15.65
C TRP A 41 9.70 31.81 16.13
N HIS A 42 9.97 32.85 15.34
CA HIS A 42 9.38 34.16 15.57
C HIS A 42 9.38 34.98 14.28
N ARG A 43 8.35 35.82 14.08
CA ARG A 43 8.22 36.68 12.88
C ARG A 43 9.39 37.66 12.72
N LYS A 44 9.90 38.18 13.83
CA LYS A 44 11.11 39.02 13.87
C LYS A 44 12.35 38.16 14.09
N GLN A 45 13.27 38.14 13.14
CA GLN A 45 14.51 37.34 13.19
C GLN A 45 15.35 37.60 14.45
N MET A 46 15.46 38.86 14.91
CA MET A 46 16.23 39.19 16.11
C MET A 46 15.69 38.52 17.38
N VAL A 47 14.37 38.36 17.50
CA VAL A 47 13.75 37.68 18.64
C VAL A 47 14.00 36.17 18.55
N MET A 48 13.92 35.59 17.35
CA MET A 48 14.25 34.18 17.13
C MET A 48 15.71 33.88 17.51
N LEU A 49 16.65 34.72 17.06
CA LEU A 49 18.07 34.58 17.41
C LEU A 49 18.31 34.74 18.92
N ARG A 50 17.61 35.68 19.57
CA ARG A 50 17.63 35.83 21.02
C ARG A 50 17.12 34.58 21.73
N ASN A 51 16.01 34.00 21.29
CA ASN A 51 15.47 32.78 21.86
C ASN A 51 16.44 31.60 21.72
N ILE A 52 17.15 31.49 20.58
CA ILE A 52 18.22 30.51 20.40
C ILE A 52 19.34 30.76 21.42
N MET A 53 19.83 32.00 21.54
CA MET A 53 20.90 32.35 22.48
C MET A 53 20.54 32.12 23.94
N GLU A 54 19.28 32.34 24.31
CA GLU A 54 18.75 32.10 25.65
C GLU A 54 18.30 30.64 25.87
N GLY A 55 18.25 29.82 24.81
CA GLY A 55 17.71 28.45 24.88
C GLY A 55 16.23 28.39 25.24
N LYS A 56 15.45 29.44 24.94
CA LYS A 56 14.03 29.54 25.27
C LYS A 56 13.16 28.88 24.21
N TYR A 57 12.57 27.77 24.56
CA TYR A 57 11.53 27.06 23.80
C TYR A 57 10.54 26.45 24.79
N GLU A 58 9.35 26.14 24.31
CA GLU A 58 8.25 25.63 25.14
C GLU A 58 7.66 24.37 24.50
N PHE A 59 7.13 23.49 25.34
CA PHE A 59 6.35 22.32 24.93
C PHE A 59 4.87 22.70 25.04
N CYS A 60 4.35 23.37 24.01
CA CYS A 60 2.99 23.90 24.03
C CYS A 60 1.93 22.81 23.83
N SER A 61 0.85 22.89 24.59
CA SER A 61 -0.39 22.16 24.30
C SER A 61 -1.12 22.80 23.11
N PRO A 62 -1.83 22.03 22.26
CA PRO A 62 -2.16 20.61 22.44
C PRO A 62 -1.16 19.61 21.83
N GLU A 63 -0.21 20.04 21.00
CA GLU A 63 0.62 19.13 20.19
C GLU A 63 1.53 18.23 21.03
N TRP A 64 1.92 18.69 22.22
CA TRP A 64 2.78 17.95 23.15
C TRP A 64 2.02 17.12 24.19
N ASP A 65 0.68 17.17 24.22
CA ASP A 65 -0.13 16.45 25.21
C ASP A 65 -0.14 14.94 24.95
N ASP A 66 -0.16 14.53 23.68
CA ASP A 66 -0.13 13.12 23.27
C ASP A 66 1.28 12.50 23.29
N ILE A 67 2.32 13.34 23.47
CA ILE A 67 3.72 12.92 23.41
C ILE A 67 4.20 12.53 24.81
N THR A 68 4.73 11.31 24.95
CA THR A 68 5.33 10.80 26.20
C THR A 68 6.50 11.67 26.70
N GLU A 69 6.85 11.58 27.98
CA GLU A 69 7.94 12.38 28.57
C GLU A 69 9.35 12.00 28.09
N ALA A 70 9.57 10.76 27.64
CA ALA A 70 10.90 10.30 27.20
C ALA A 70 11.54 11.14 26.06
N PRO A 71 10.83 11.47 24.96
CA PRO A 71 11.35 12.37 23.94
C PRO A 71 11.50 13.82 24.44
N LYS A 72 10.62 14.32 25.31
CA LYS A 72 10.73 15.67 25.89
C LYS A 72 12.00 15.81 26.72
N ASP A 73 12.27 14.81 27.56
CA ASP A 73 13.49 14.71 28.37
C ASP A 73 14.76 14.66 27.48
N LEU A 74 14.75 13.86 26.41
CA LEU A 74 15.88 13.82 25.47
C LEU A 74 16.12 15.18 24.81
N ILE A 75 15.08 15.83 24.29
CA ILE A 75 15.19 17.15 23.66
C ILE A 75 15.75 18.18 24.64
N SER A 76 15.33 18.12 25.91
CA SER A 76 15.81 19.03 26.95
C SER A 76 17.32 18.94 27.18
N LYS A 77 17.88 17.75 27.04
CA LYS A 77 19.32 17.47 27.19
C LYS A 77 20.13 17.72 25.91
N LEU A 78 19.47 17.77 24.74
CA LEU A 78 20.09 18.13 23.46
C LEU A 78 20.12 19.66 23.23
N LEU A 79 19.06 20.36 23.64
CA LEU A 79 18.91 21.81 23.49
C LEU A 79 19.46 22.59 24.69
N VAL A 80 20.67 22.24 25.12
CA VAL A 80 21.40 22.93 26.20
C VAL A 80 22.31 24.01 25.61
N VAL A 81 22.22 25.23 26.12
CA VAL A 81 22.97 26.40 25.62
C VAL A 81 24.47 26.23 25.80
N ASP A 82 24.90 25.71 26.96
CA ASP A 82 26.30 25.39 27.22
C ASP A 82 26.68 24.07 26.49
N PRO A 83 27.59 24.09 25.49
CA PRO A 83 27.99 22.90 24.77
C PRO A 83 28.68 21.86 25.65
N ARG A 84 29.26 22.25 26.80
CA ARG A 84 29.95 21.33 27.73
C ARG A 84 28.98 20.51 28.59
N GLN A 85 27.77 21.03 28.80
CA GLN A 85 26.70 20.36 29.55
C GLN A 85 25.75 19.57 28.63
N ARG A 86 25.83 19.81 27.32
CA ARG A 86 25.04 19.13 26.29
C ARG A 86 25.46 17.65 26.21
N LEU A 87 24.50 16.75 26.01
CA LEU A 87 24.78 15.33 25.83
C LEU A 87 25.69 15.08 24.64
N ASP A 88 26.59 14.10 24.76
CA ASP A 88 27.31 13.57 23.60
C ASP A 88 26.41 12.63 22.76
N ALA A 89 26.76 12.41 21.50
CA ALA A 89 26.04 11.51 20.59
C ALA A 89 25.89 10.10 21.18
N SER A 90 26.95 9.58 21.81
CA SER A 90 26.96 8.26 22.45
C SER A 90 25.97 8.19 23.61
N GLN A 91 25.93 9.24 24.45
CA GLN A 91 25.02 9.34 25.58
C GLN A 91 23.56 9.54 25.15
N ALA A 92 23.34 10.32 24.08
CA ALA A 92 22.01 10.51 23.49
C ALA A 92 21.43 9.19 22.96
N LEU A 93 22.24 8.34 22.33
CA LEU A 93 21.81 7.01 21.85
C LEU A 93 21.49 6.03 22.98
N ASP A 94 22.12 6.19 24.16
CA ASP A 94 21.82 5.36 25.34
C ASP A 94 20.57 5.82 26.12
N HIS A 95 19.91 6.88 25.65
CA HIS A 95 18.71 7.42 26.30
C HIS A 95 17.52 6.44 26.27
N SER A 96 16.65 6.54 27.29
CA SER A 96 15.45 5.71 27.44
C SER A 96 14.55 5.73 26.19
N PHE A 97 14.51 6.87 25.51
CA PHE A 97 13.81 7.06 24.23
C PHE A 97 14.22 6.02 23.17
N PHE A 98 15.52 5.81 22.95
CA PHE A 98 15.99 4.84 21.96
C PHE A 98 15.93 3.41 22.48
N LYS A 99 16.09 3.19 23.79
CA LYS A 99 15.94 1.87 24.43
C LYS A 99 14.55 1.29 24.24
N ALA A 100 13.50 2.12 24.25
CA ALA A 100 12.12 1.68 23.98
C ALA A 100 11.90 1.24 22.52
N VAL A 101 12.69 1.77 21.57
CA VAL A 101 12.52 1.54 20.12
C VAL A 101 13.31 0.31 19.61
N VAL A 102 14.13 -0.33 20.45
CA VAL A 102 14.93 -1.52 20.05
C VAL A 102 14.06 -2.75 19.71
N GLY A 103 12.74 -2.65 19.85
CA GLY A 103 11.76 -3.60 19.31
C GLY A 103 11.59 -3.59 17.77
N VAL A 104 12.44 -2.89 16.99
CA VAL A 104 12.46 -3.11 15.53
C VAL A 104 13.02 -4.51 15.29
N GLN A 105 12.11 -5.49 15.18
CA GLN A 105 12.43 -6.82 14.67
C GLN A 105 13.24 -6.63 13.38
N LYS A 106 14.54 -6.94 13.42
CA LYS A 106 15.36 -7.01 12.20
C LYS A 106 14.59 -7.90 11.24
N ARG A 107 14.07 -7.35 10.14
CA ARG A 107 13.46 -8.17 9.09
C ARG A 107 14.56 -9.07 8.56
N ILE A 108 14.55 -10.33 8.99
CA ILE A 108 15.53 -11.32 8.56
C ILE A 108 15.33 -11.49 7.06
N PHE A 109 16.33 -11.11 6.27
CA PHE A 109 16.29 -11.27 4.82
C PHE A 109 16.17 -12.76 4.49
N ASN A 110 15.04 -13.17 3.92
CA ASN A 110 14.82 -14.54 3.48
C ASN A 110 14.99 -14.62 1.97
N ALA A 111 16.20 -14.95 1.53
CA ALA A 111 16.55 -15.06 0.11
C ALA A 111 15.60 -15.96 -0.68
N LYS A 112 15.15 -17.08 -0.07
CA LYS A 112 14.21 -18.03 -0.70
C LYS A 112 12.86 -17.38 -0.97
N LYS A 113 12.29 -16.65 0.00
CA LYS A 113 11.00 -15.96 -0.16
C LYS A 113 11.10 -14.84 -1.21
N THR A 114 12.17 -14.06 -1.18
CA THR A 114 12.41 -12.98 -2.16
C THR A 114 12.55 -13.55 -3.57
N PHE A 115 13.28 -14.66 -3.74
CA PHE A 115 13.43 -15.33 -5.02
C PHE A 115 12.12 -15.94 -5.53
N GLN A 116 11.35 -16.60 -4.66
CA GLN A 116 10.03 -17.13 -5.00
C GLN A 116 9.07 -16.02 -5.47
N PHE A 117 9.09 -14.87 -4.81
CA PHE A 117 8.31 -13.71 -5.23
C PHE A 117 8.77 -13.18 -6.60
N GLY A 118 10.08 -13.12 -6.85
CA GLY A 118 10.64 -12.79 -8.15
C GLY A 118 10.13 -13.73 -9.26
N ILE A 119 10.15 -15.04 -9.04
CA ILE A 119 9.59 -16.03 -9.97
C ILE A 119 8.09 -15.79 -10.20
N LEU A 120 7.32 -15.54 -9.13
CA LEU A 120 5.89 -15.27 -9.21
C LEU A 120 5.60 -14.04 -10.08
N CYS A 121 6.35 -12.96 -9.87
CA CYS A 121 6.25 -11.73 -10.65
C CYS A 121 6.57 -11.96 -12.14
N VAL A 122 7.63 -12.71 -12.45
CA VAL A 122 7.98 -13.05 -13.83
C VAL A 122 6.87 -13.88 -14.48
N ARG A 123 6.34 -14.90 -13.79
CA ARG A 123 5.24 -15.73 -14.29
C ARG A 123 3.97 -14.90 -14.51
N ALA A 124 3.65 -13.99 -13.60
CA ALA A 124 2.51 -13.09 -13.72
C ALA A 124 2.68 -12.16 -14.92
N LEU A 125 3.85 -11.54 -15.11
CA LEU A 125 4.14 -10.67 -16.25
C LEU A 125 4.07 -11.41 -17.59
N VAL A 126 4.63 -12.62 -17.67
CA VAL A 126 4.51 -13.46 -18.88
C VAL A 126 3.05 -13.80 -19.16
N ARG A 127 2.26 -14.12 -18.12
CA ARG A 127 0.83 -14.40 -18.26
C ARG A 127 0.06 -13.17 -18.72
N ILE A 128 0.36 -11.99 -18.18
CA ILE A 128 -0.24 -10.71 -18.58
C ILE A 128 0.08 -10.38 -20.04
N ARG A 129 1.35 -10.51 -20.46
CA ARG A 129 1.74 -10.28 -21.87
C ARG A 129 1.04 -11.25 -22.83
N ARG A 130 0.81 -12.49 -22.40
CA ARG A 130 0.10 -13.51 -23.19
C ARG A 130 -1.43 -13.45 -23.06
N LEU A 131 -2.00 -12.52 -22.30
CA LEU A 131 -3.46 -12.43 -22.10
C LEU A 131 -4.24 -12.33 -23.42
N ARG A 132 -3.68 -11.66 -24.43
CA ARG A 132 -4.31 -11.53 -25.76
C ARG A 132 -4.43 -12.86 -26.52
N TYR A 133 -3.60 -13.84 -26.18
CA TYR A 133 -3.56 -15.16 -26.80
C TYR A 133 -4.17 -16.25 -25.91
N THR A 134 -4.45 -15.96 -24.65
CA THR A 134 -5.11 -16.93 -23.77
C THR A 134 -6.59 -16.98 -24.09
N PRO A 135 -7.16 -18.16 -24.41
CA PRO A 135 -8.60 -18.29 -24.59
C PRO A 135 -9.31 -17.90 -23.29
N GLU A 136 -10.51 -17.32 -23.42
CA GLU A 136 -11.36 -17.01 -22.27
C GLU A 136 -11.55 -18.27 -21.41
N PRO A 137 -11.38 -18.18 -20.08
CA PRO A 137 -11.55 -19.34 -19.22
C PRO A 137 -12.99 -19.86 -19.34
N LEU A 138 -13.12 -21.14 -19.69
CA LEU A 138 -14.42 -21.79 -19.82
C LEU A 138 -15.06 -21.92 -18.43
N SER A 139 -16.10 -21.14 -18.16
CA SER A 139 -16.84 -21.27 -16.91
C SER A 139 -17.60 -22.59 -16.90
N LEU A 140 -17.18 -23.52 -16.03
CA LEU A 140 -17.80 -24.85 -15.90
C LEU A 140 -19.27 -24.76 -15.51
N ASN A 141 -19.65 -23.75 -14.72
CA ASN A 141 -21.04 -23.52 -14.31
C ASN A 141 -21.93 -23.12 -15.50
N ILE A 142 -21.40 -22.28 -16.39
CA ILE A 142 -22.10 -21.88 -17.63
C ILE A 142 -22.17 -23.07 -18.60
N ALA A 143 -21.08 -23.84 -18.72
CA ALA A 143 -21.06 -25.03 -19.56
C ALA A 143 -22.09 -26.10 -19.13
N ARG A 144 -22.35 -26.23 -17.82
CA ARG A 144 -23.36 -27.15 -17.27
C ARG A 144 -24.80 -26.66 -17.43
N THR A 145 -25.05 -25.37 -17.23
CA THR A 145 -26.41 -24.81 -17.27
C THR A 145 -26.88 -24.46 -18.68
N ASN A 146 -26.00 -23.95 -19.54
CA ASN A 146 -26.32 -23.61 -20.93
C ASN A 146 -25.09 -23.72 -21.85
N PRO A 147 -24.75 -24.94 -22.33
CA PRO A 147 -23.56 -25.18 -23.14
C PRO A 147 -23.58 -24.45 -24.49
N TYR A 148 -24.77 -24.13 -25.01
CA TYR A 148 -24.96 -23.40 -26.27
C TYR A 148 -24.50 -21.94 -26.21
N ARG A 149 -24.35 -21.37 -25.01
CA ARG A 149 -23.83 -20.00 -24.83
C ARG A 149 -22.37 -19.88 -25.25
N ILE A 150 -21.60 -20.97 -25.13
CA ILE A 150 -20.18 -20.99 -25.45
C ILE A 150 -19.98 -21.39 -26.91
N LYS A 151 -19.39 -20.50 -27.72
CA LYS A 151 -19.21 -20.69 -29.17
C LYS A 151 -18.48 -21.99 -29.52
N THR A 152 -17.45 -22.34 -28.74
CA THR A 152 -16.65 -23.56 -28.94
C THR A 152 -17.48 -24.81 -28.69
N LEU A 153 -18.23 -24.86 -27.58
CA LEU A 153 -19.10 -25.99 -27.26
C LEU A 153 -20.23 -26.13 -28.27
N ARG A 154 -20.88 -25.02 -28.64
CA ARG A 154 -21.93 -25.00 -29.67
C ARG A 154 -21.47 -25.66 -30.97
N LYS A 155 -20.28 -25.32 -31.47
CA LYS A 155 -19.73 -25.90 -32.70
C LYS A 155 -19.53 -27.41 -32.60
N VAL A 156 -19.02 -27.88 -31.45
CA VAL A 156 -18.82 -29.32 -31.20
C VAL A 156 -20.17 -30.05 -31.14
N ILE A 157 -21.13 -29.48 -30.39
CA ILE A 157 -22.46 -30.06 -30.22
C ILE A 157 -23.20 -30.13 -31.56
N ASP A 158 -23.23 -29.03 -32.32
CA ASP A 158 -23.89 -28.99 -33.63
C ASP A 158 -23.21 -29.94 -34.63
N GLY A 159 -21.88 -30.06 -34.59
CA GLY A 159 -21.13 -31.01 -35.42
C GLY A 159 -21.43 -32.48 -35.07
N CYS A 160 -21.52 -32.82 -33.78
CA CYS A 160 -21.94 -34.14 -33.33
C CYS A 160 -23.39 -34.45 -33.72
N ALA A 161 -24.31 -33.50 -33.52
CA ALA A 161 -25.72 -33.66 -33.90
C ALA A 161 -25.88 -33.87 -35.41
N PHE A 162 -25.18 -33.09 -36.24
CA PHE A 162 -25.19 -33.27 -37.70
C PHE A 162 -24.68 -34.66 -38.12
N ARG A 163 -23.64 -35.18 -37.47
CA ARG A 163 -23.12 -36.52 -37.76
C ARG A 163 -24.11 -37.65 -37.45
N VAL A 164 -24.98 -37.47 -36.45
CA VAL A 164 -25.98 -38.46 -36.06
C VAL A 164 -27.24 -38.36 -36.92
N TYR A 165 -27.72 -37.13 -37.14
CA TYR A 165 -29.01 -36.89 -37.78
C TYR A 165 -28.91 -36.55 -39.28
N CYS A 166 -27.70 -36.33 -39.81
CA CYS A 166 -27.40 -35.97 -41.20
C CYS A 166 -28.08 -34.68 -41.72
N HIS A 167 -28.64 -33.85 -40.82
CA HIS A 167 -29.21 -32.55 -41.15
C HIS A 167 -28.99 -31.55 -40.02
N TRP A 168 -29.04 -30.26 -40.34
CA TRP A 168 -28.88 -29.18 -39.35
C TRP A 168 -30.18 -28.94 -38.60
N VAL A 169 -30.10 -28.92 -37.26
CA VAL A 169 -31.22 -28.51 -36.41
C VAL A 169 -31.43 -27.00 -36.55
N LYS A 170 -32.45 -26.59 -37.31
CA LYS A 170 -32.79 -25.19 -37.53
C LYS A 170 -33.43 -24.59 -36.26
N LYS A 171 -33.16 -23.31 -35.99
CA LYS A 171 -33.86 -22.55 -34.93
C LYS A 171 -35.16 -22.06 -35.54
N GLY A 172 -36.27 -22.79 -35.34
CA GLY A 172 -37.60 -22.29 -35.67
C GLY A 172 -38.05 -21.24 -34.66
N GLU A 173 -39.05 -20.42 -34.99
CA GLU A 173 -39.60 -19.40 -34.07
C GLU A 173 -40.06 -20.00 -32.74
N MET A 174 -40.46 -21.27 -32.73
CA MET A 174 -40.91 -22.01 -31.55
C MET A 174 -39.94 -23.09 -31.05
N GLN A 175 -38.75 -23.26 -31.67
CA GLN A 175 -37.84 -24.37 -31.35
C GLN A 175 -36.44 -23.90 -30.95
N ASN A 176 -36.15 -24.05 -29.67
CA ASN A 176 -34.84 -23.74 -29.10
C ASN A 176 -33.89 -24.93 -29.31
N ARG A 177 -32.68 -24.70 -29.86
CA ARG A 177 -31.71 -25.78 -30.15
C ARG A 177 -31.30 -26.58 -28.90
N ALA A 178 -31.47 -25.98 -27.72
CA ALA A 178 -31.25 -26.61 -26.43
C ALA A 178 -32.29 -27.70 -26.07
N ALA A 179 -33.45 -27.74 -26.75
CA ALA A 179 -34.52 -28.70 -26.46
C ALA A 179 -34.09 -30.17 -26.65
N LEU A 180 -33.09 -30.45 -27.50
CA LEU A 180 -32.54 -31.80 -27.69
C LEU A 180 -31.79 -32.34 -26.46
N PHE A 181 -31.41 -31.48 -25.51
CA PHE A 181 -30.59 -31.83 -24.34
C PHE A 181 -31.32 -31.59 -23.03
N GLU A 182 -32.62 -31.29 -23.07
CA GLU A 182 -33.45 -31.20 -21.88
C GLU A 182 -33.81 -32.62 -21.42
N ASN A 183 -33.41 -32.97 -20.19
CA ASN A 183 -33.64 -34.31 -19.63
C ASN A 183 -35.07 -34.49 -19.09
N HIS A 184 -36.01 -33.62 -19.41
CA HIS A 184 -37.40 -33.67 -18.94
C HIS A 184 -38.32 -33.63 -20.16
N PRO A 185 -39.25 -34.59 -20.30
CA PRO A 185 -40.18 -34.59 -21.43
C PRO A 185 -41.12 -33.39 -21.32
N LYS A 186 -41.07 -32.48 -22.29
CA LYS A 186 -42.04 -31.38 -22.41
C LYS A 186 -43.33 -31.91 -23.03
N ILE A 187 -44.27 -32.31 -22.19
CA ILE A 187 -45.61 -32.76 -22.58
C ILE A 187 -46.38 -31.62 -23.31
N GLU A 188 -46.08 -30.37 -22.97
CA GLU A 188 -46.70 -29.17 -23.56
C GLU A 188 -46.41 -29.01 -25.07
N LEU A 189 -45.23 -29.40 -25.54
CA LEU A 189 -44.88 -29.31 -26.97
C LEU A 189 -45.66 -30.32 -27.82
N ARG A 190 -46.09 -31.45 -27.23
CA ARG A 190 -46.91 -32.46 -27.92
C ARG A 190 -48.32 -31.92 -28.17
N GLN A 191 -48.93 -31.30 -27.17
CA GLN A 191 -50.26 -30.68 -27.30
C GLN A 191 -50.27 -29.61 -28.39
N MET A 192 -49.23 -28.77 -28.46
CA MET A 192 -49.15 -27.72 -29.48
C MET A 192 -48.88 -28.25 -30.90
N TYR A 193 -48.17 -29.36 -31.06
CA TYR A 193 -47.97 -29.99 -32.37
C TYR A 193 -49.25 -30.67 -32.88
N GLU A 194 -50.00 -31.30 -31.98
CA GLU A 194 -51.35 -31.84 -32.24
C GLU A 194 -52.31 -30.69 -32.63
N GLU A 195 -52.28 -29.55 -31.95
CA GLU A 195 -53.08 -28.36 -32.30
C GLU A 195 -52.70 -27.76 -33.67
N THR A 196 -51.41 -27.75 -34.03
CA THR A 196 -50.95 -27.20 -35.32
C THR A 196 -51.29 -28.14 -36.49
N GLN A 197 -51.36 -29.45 -36.27
CA GLN A 197 -51.84 -30.41 -37.28
C GLN A 197 -53.35 -30.38 -37.49
N VAL A 198 -54.13 -29.94 -36.49
CA VAL A 198 -55.58 -29.77 -36.60
C VAL A 198 -55.97 -28.45 -37.29
N ALA A 199 -55.05 -27.48 -37.31
CA ALA A 199 -55.25 -26.16 -37.93
C ALA A 199 -54.80 -26.07 -39.41
N ALA A 200 -54.32 -27.17 -40.01
CA ALA A 200 -53.91 -27.27 -41.41
C ALA A 200 -54.79 -28.27 -42.17
#